data_AF-A0A2R7QNY9-F1
#
_entry.id   AF-A0A2R7QNY9-F1
#
_cell.length_a   1.000
_cell.length_b   1.000
_cell.length_c   1.000
_cell.angle_alpha   90.00
_cell.angle_beta   90.00
_cell.angle_gamma   90.00
#
_symmetry.space_group_name_H-M   'P 1'
#
loop_
_entity.id
_entity.type
_entity.pdbx_description
1 polymer ?
#
loop_
_entity_poly.entity_id
_entity_poly.type
_entity_poly.pdbx_seq_one_letter_code
_entity_poly.pdbx_strand_id
1 'polypeptide(L)'
;MYLRGGTSKGAFFLASDLPDNTDQRDDLLLRIMGTPDPRQIDGLGGAHPLTSKVAVISPSPDGGAGVDYLFLQLGVDTAFVTSRQNCGNILAGVGPFAVERGLVAPGDGLTRVRIRMVNTDSIATATFAT
;
A
#
# COMPACT_ATOMS: atom_id res chain seq x y z
N MET A 1 8.75 2.18 1.03
CA MET A 1 8.66 3.32 1.97
C MET A 1 7.80 2.92 3.15
N TYR A 2 7.93 3.59 4.30
CA TYR A 2 7.05 3.36 5.45
C TYR A 2 6.37 4.68 5.80
N LEU A 3 5.05 4.75 5.62
CA LEU A 3 4.31 6.01 5.58
C LEU A 3 3.11 5.98 6.52
N ARG A 4 2.78 7.16 7.07
CA ARG A 4 1.47 7.42 7.66
C ARG A 4 0.49 7.78 6.53
N GLY A 5 -0.59 7.01 6.38
CA GLY A 5 -1.72 7.32 5.51
C GLY A 5 -2.95 7.61 6.35
N GLY A 6 -3.44 8.85 6.35
CA GLY A 6 -4.56 9.26 7.22
C GLY A 6 -4.25 8.96 8.70
N THR A 7 -5.12 8.19 9.35
CA THR A 7 -4.92 7.70 10.73
C THR A 7 -4.30 6.30 10.84
N SER A 8 -3.76 5.77 9.74
CA SER A 8 -3.06 4.48 9.69
C SER A 8 -1.58 4.64 9.33
N LYS A 9 -0.79 3.58 9.53
CA LYS A 9 0.62 3.51 9.12
C LYS A 9 0.87 2.17 8.43
N GLY A 10 1.69 2.16 7.38
CA GLY A 10 1.95 0.94 6.62
C GLY A 10 3.19 0.99 5.76
N ALA A 11 3.58 -0.17 5.27
CA ALA A 11 4.65 -0.33 4.30
C ALA A 11 4.12 -0.22 2.87
N PHE A 12 4.79 0.56 2.04
CA PHE A 12 4.44 0.85 0.66
C PHE A 12 5.52 0.30 -0.27
N PHE A 13 5.12 -0.53 -1.22
CA PHE A 13 6.00 -1.22 -2.16
C PHE A 13 5.61 -0.92 -3.61
N LEU A 14 6.60 -0.92 -4.49
CA LEU A 14 6.32 -1.15 -5.90
C LEU A 14 5.98 -2.63 -6.09
N ALA A 15 5.03 -2.94 -6.96
CA ALA A 15 4.72 -4.32 -7.32
C ALA A 15 5.95 -5.06 -7.87
N SER A 16 6.81 -4.35 -8.61
CA SER A 16 8.06 -4.87 -9.17
C SER A 16 9.11 -5.29 -8.12
N ASP A 17 8.94 -4.85 -6.87
CA ASP A 17 9.86 -5.18 -5.77
C ASP A 17 9.40 -6.44 -5.01
N LEU A 18 8.27 -7.03 -5.40
CA LEU A 18 7.65 -8.18 -4.73
C LEU A 18 7.54 -9.38 -5.68
N PRO A 19 7.46 -10.61 -5.14
CA PRO A 19 7.17 -11.79 -5.96
C PRO A 19 5.81 -11.68 -6.68
N ASP A 20 5.75 -12.13 -7.93
CA ASP A 20 4.49 -12.23 -8.69
C ASP A 20 3.55 -13.31 -8.12
N ASN A 21 4.12 -14.36 -7.54
CA ASN A 21 3.34 -15.42 -6.90
C ASN A 21 2.77 -14.91 -5.56
N THR A 22 1.44 -14.95 -5.43
CA THR A 22 0.69 -14.46 -4.25
C THR A 22 1.16 -15.09 -2.95
N ASP A 23 1.39 -16.41 -2.92
CA ASP A 23 1.78 -17.11 -1.69
C ASP A 23 3.19 -16.70 -1.24
N GLN A 24 4.13 -16.57 -2.19
CA GLN A 24 5.48 -16.07 -1.92
C GLN A 24 5.50 -14.61 -1.49
N ARG A 25 4.66 -13.78 -2.11
CA ARG A 25 4.48 -12.38 -1.70
C ARG A 25 3.95 -12.31 -0.27
N ASP A 26 2.91 -13.06 0.04
CA ASP A 26 2.25 -12.99 1.35
C ASP A 26 3.17 -13.52 2.46
N ASP A 27 3.92 -14.60 2.22
CA ASP A 27 4.96 -15.08 3.13
C ASP A 27 6.06 -14.03 3.37
N LEU A 28 6.55 -13.38 2.31
CA LEU A 28 7.53 -12.29 2.44
C LEU A 28 6.97 -11.12 3.25
N LEU A 29 5.73 -10.69 2.97
CA LEU A 29 5.09 -9.57 3.66
C LEU A 29 4.85 -9.87 5.14
N LEU A 30 4.49 -11.10 5.50
CA LEU A 30 4.37 -11.54 6.89
C LEU A 30 5.70 -11.37 7.63
N ARG A 31 6.82 -11.82 7.03
CA ARG A 31 8.16 -11.67 7.62
C ARG A 31 8.57 -10.20 7.76
N ILE A 32 8.36 -9.39 6.71
CA ILE A 32 8.65 -7.95 6.75
C ILE A 32 7.90 -7.26 7.88
N MET A 33 6.64 -7.65 8.11
CA MET A 33 5.80 -7.05 9.14
C MET A 33 5.98 -7.68 10.52
N GLY A 34 6.74 -8.76 10.65
CA GLY A 34 6.99 -9.44 11.93
C GLY A 34 5.80 -10.29 12.41
N THR A 35 4.99 -10.82 11.49
CA THR A 35 3.81 -11.63 11.79
C THR A 35 4.12 -13.12 11.55
N PRO A 36 3.67 -14.07 12.41
CA PRO A 36 2.84 -13.87 13.60
C PRO A 36 3.64 -13.61 14.88
N ASP A 37 3.40 -12.47 15.52
CA ASP A 37 3.89 -12.14 16.86
C ASP A 37 3.02 -11.00 17.42
N PRO A 38 2.36 -11.15 18.58
CA PRO A 38 1.61 -10.07 19.22
C PRO A 38 2.41 -8.77 19.41
N ARG A 39 3.74 -8.85 19.41
CA ARG A 39 4.64 -7.69 19.51
C ARG A 39 5.17 -7.21 18.17
N GLN A 40 5.09 -8.03 17.11
CA GLN A 40 5.75 -7.82 15.81
C GLN A 40 7.22 -7.37 15.94
N ILE A 41 7.94 -7.89 16.94
CA ILE A 41 9.23 -7.32 17.36
C ILE A 41 10.35 -7.52 16.34
N ASP A 42 10.22 -8.53 15.50
CA ASP A 42 11.18 -8.89 14.45
C ASP A 42 10.74 -8.35 13.06
N GLY A 43 9.98 -7.25 13.04
CA GLY A 43 9.52 -6.65 11.80
C GLY A 43 9.09 -5.19 11.94
N LEU A 44 8.50 -4.66 10.86
CA LEU A 44 8.08 -3.26 10.77
C LEU A 44 6.67 -3.02 11.33
N GLY A 45 5.93 -4.07 11.67
CA GLY A 45 4.59 -3.97 12.24
C GLY A 45 4.59 -3.27 13.59
N GLY A 46 3.55 -2.50 13.87
CA GLY A 46 3.44 -1.75 15.12
C GLY A 46 2.57 -2.43 16.19
N ALA A 47 2.44 -3.75 16.16
CA ALA A 47 1.63 -4.56 17.10
C ALA A 47 0.15 -4.14 17.17
N HIS A 48 -0.38 -3.50 16.12
CA HIS A 48 -1.76 -3.02 16.09
C HIS A 48 -2.31 -3.06 14.65
N PRO A 49 -3.59 -3.39 14.43
CA PRO A 49 -4.17 -3.46 13.08
C PRO A 49 -4.06 -2.16 12.26
N LEU A 50 -3.99 -0.99 12.93
CA LEU A 50 -3.80 0.31 12.28
C LEU A 50 -2.36 0.57 11.81
N THR A 51 -1.39 -0.21 12.29
CA THR A 51 0.05 -0.10 12.00
C THR A 51 0.63 -1.39 11.40
N SER A 52 -0.22 -2.37 11.05
CA SER A 52 0.12 -3.60 10.33
C SER A 52 -0.64 -3.65 9.00
N LYS A 53 -0.22 -2.80 8.05
CA LYS A 53 -0.87 -2.61 6.75
C LYS A 53 0.16 -2.50 5.64
N VAL A 54 -0.19 -2.99 4.46
CA VAL A 54 0.66 -2.91 3.26
C VAL A 54 -0.12 -2.30 2.11
N ALA A 55 0.57 -1.47 1.33
CA ALA A 55 0.14 -0.96 0.04
C ALA A 55 1.11 -1.42 -1.05
N VAL A 56 0.57 -2.04 -2.10
CA VAL A 56 1.34 -2.42 -3.29
C VAL A 56 0.87 -1.55 -4.44
N ILE A 57 1.80 -0.86 -5.10
CA ILE A 57 1.52 0.15 -6.12
C ILE A 57 2.23 -0.23 -7.42
N SER A 58 1.53 -0.08 -8.54
CA SER A 58 2.09 -0.30 -9.88
C SER A 58 1.59 0.75 -10.88
N PRO A 59 2.23 0.89 -12.04
CA PRO A 59 1.60 1.54 -13.19
C PRO A 59 0.26 0.89 -13.49
N SER A 60 -0.73 1.68 -13.92
CA SER A 60 -2.00 1.13 -14.38
C SER A 60 -1.88 0.74 -15.86
N PRO A 61 -2.29 -0.47 -16.27
CA PRO A 61 -2.07 -0.99 -17.63
C PRO A 61 -2.85 -0.24 -18.71
N ASP A 62 -4.02 0.32 -18.39
CA ASP A 62 -4.97 0.81 -19.40
C ASP A 62 -4.93 2.34 -19.61
N GLY A 63 -3.99 3.05 -18.97
CA GLY A 63 -3.91 4.52 -18.99
C GLY A 63 -5.10 5.25 -18.35
N GLY A 64 -6.16 4.51 -17.98
CA GLY A 64 -7.34 5.03 -17.30
C GLY A 64 -7.03 5.56 -15.90
N ALA A 65 -6.12 4.94 -15.16
CA ALA A 65 -5.63 5.48 -13.89
C ALA A 65 -4.13 5.85 -14.02
N GLY A 66 -3.67 6.77 -13.17
CA GLY A 66 -2.24 7.06 -13.04
C GLY A 66 -1.48 5.88 -12.42
N VAL A 67 -2.09 5.23 -11.41
CA VAL A 67 -1.53 4.05 -10.75
C VAL A 67 -2.62 3.08 -10.29
N ASP A 68 -2.24 1.82 -10.14
CA ASP A 68 -3.00 0.81 -9.40
C ASP A 68 -2.51 0.74 -7.96
N TYR A 69 -3.44 0.48 -7.05
CA TYR A 69 -3.20 0.32 -5.62
C TYR A 69 -3.94 -0.91 -5.11
N LEU A 70 -3.17 -1.88 -4.61
CA LEU A 70 -3.64 -3.04 -3.87
C LEU A 70 -3.38 -2.83 -2.38
N PHE A 71 -4.45 -2.82 -1.60
CA PHE A 71 -4.38 -2.83 -0.15
C PHE A 71 -4.28 -4.27 0.39
N LEU A 72 -3.43 -4.47 1.39
CA LEU A 72 -3.32 -5.74 2.12
C LEU A 72 -3.35 -5.46 3.64
N GLN A 73 -4.31 -6.11 4.32
CA GLN A 73 -4.31 -6.19 5.78
C GLN A 73 -3.59 -7.46 6.20
N LEU A 74 -2.65 -7.33 7.13
CA LEU A 74 -1.96 -8.48 7.73
C LEU A 74 -2.49 -8.72 9.14
N GLY A 75 -2.50 -9.98 9.55
CA GLY A 75 -2.65 -10.33 10.96
C GLY A 75 -1.49 -9.79 11.80
N VAL A 76 -1.69 -9.72 13.12
CA VAL A 76 -0.64 -9.31 14.08
C VAL A 76 -0.11 -10.58 14.77
N ASP A 77 -0.98 -11.27 15.49
CA ASP A 77 -0.70 -12.50 16.22
C ASP A 77 -0.93 -13.78 15.39
N THR A 78 -1.49 -13.63 14.19
CA THR A 78 -1.97 -14.72 13.33
C THR A 78 -1.43 -14.53 11.92
N ALA A 79 -0.96 -15.62 11.30
CA ALA A 79 -0.34 -15.58 9.98
C ALA A 79 -1.41 -15.56 8.88
N PHE A 80 -1.90 -14.38 8.55
CA PHE A 80 -2.76 -14.19 7.38
C PHE A 80 -2.51 -12.84 6.70
N VAL A 81 -2.80 -12.81 5.39
CA VAL A 81 -2.87 -11.61 4.57
C VAL A 81 -4.24 -11.60 3.88
N THR A 82 -4.91 -10.45 3.83
CA THR A 82 -6.21 -10.33 3.15
C THR A 82 -6.31 -9.08 2.30
N SER A 83 -6.82 -9.28 1.08
CA SER A 83 -7.13 -8.25 0.08
C SER A 83 -8.64 -8.00 -0.06
N ARG A 84 -9.47 -8.49 0.87
CA ARG A 84 -10.95 -8.44 0.73
C ARG A 84 -11.58 -7.05 0.86
N GLN A 85 -10.81 -6.04 1.25
CA GLN A 85 -11.30 -4.69 1.50
C GLN A 85 -10.35 -3.64 0.95
N ASN A 86 -10.85 -2.41 0.78
CA ASN A 86 -10.01 -1.23 0.62
C ASN A 86 -9.63 -0.61 1.97
N CYS A 87 -8.69 0.34 1.93
CA CYS A 87 -8.39 1.21 3.06
C CYS A 87 -8.20 2.66 2.60
N GLY A 88 -9.19 3.51 2.88
CA GLY A 88 -9.15 4.94 2.54
C GLY A 88 -8.06 5.72 3.28
N ASN A 89 -7.65 5.27 4.47
CA ASN A 89 -6.53 5.86 5.20
C ASN A 89 -5.21 5.64 4.46
N ILE A 90 -4.87 4.39 4.14
CA ILE A 90 -3.63 4.05 3.41
C ILE A 90 -3.62 4.65 1.99
N LEU A 91 -4.79 4.73 1.34
CA LEU A 91 -4.96 5.42 0.05
C LEU A 91 -4.40 6.85 0.06
N ALA A 92 -4.51 7.58 1.19
CA ALA A 92 -4.01 8.95 1.29
C ALA A 92 -2.48 9.07 1.06
N GLY A 93 -1.73 7.99 1.28
CA GLY A 93 -0.28 7.95 1.03
C GLY A 93 0.10 7.52 -0.40
N VAL A 94 -0.85 7.02 -1.20
CA VAL A 94 -0.56 6.42 -2.52
C VAL A 94 -0.14 7.48 -3.54
N GLY A 95 -0.82 8.62 -3.58
CA GLY A 95 -0.49 9.71 -4.50
C GLY A 95 0.95 10.23 -4.31
N PRO A 96 1.33 10.67 -3.08
CA PRO A 96 2.69 11.09 -2.78
C PRO A 96 3.73 10.01 -3.06
N PHE A 97 3.46 8.75 -2.67
CA PHE A 97 4.35 7.62 -2.96
C PHE A 97 4.59 7.46 -4.46
N ALA A 98 3.53 7.55 -5.28
CA ALA A 98 3.63 7.41 -6.73
C ALA A 98 4.52 8.49 -7.37
N VAL A 99 4.43 9.74 -6.89
CA VAL A 99 5.30 10.83 -7.34
C VAL A 99 6.75 10.59 -6.90
N GLU A 100 6.99 10.28 -5.62
CA GLU A 100 8.33 10.00 -5.11
C GLU A 100 9.01 8.79 -5.75
N ARG A 101 8.22 7.85 -6.29
CA ARG A 101 8.73 6.68 -7.02
C ARG A 101 8.76 6.86 -8.53
N GLY A 102 8.43 8.06 -9.04
CA GLY A 102 8.48 8.35 -10.47
C GLY A 102 7.43 7.63 -11.31
N LEU A 103 6.38 7.09 -10.68
CA LEU A 103 5.24 6.50 -11.40
C LEU A 103 4.33 7.57 -11.98
N VAL A 104 4.30 8.75 -11.36
CA VAL A 104 3.53 9.91 -11.82
C VAL A 104 4.42 11.15 -11.75
N ALA A 105 4.40 11.97 -12.80
CA ALA A 105 5.12 13.23 -12.81
C ALA A 105 4.45 14.25 -11.85
N PRO A 106 5.23 15.04 -11.09
CA PRO A 106 4.67 16.11 -10.27
C PRO A 106 4.10 17.22 -11.17
N GLY A 107 2.97 17.78 -10.76
CA GLY A 107 2.42 19.03 -11.26
C GLY A 107 3.05 20.25 -10.57
N ASP A 108 2.76 21.43 -11.10
CA ASP A 108 3.23 22.71 -10.54
C ASP A 108 2.40 23.10 -9.30
N GLY A 109 2.99 22.97 -8.11
CA GLY A 109 2.38 23.27 -6.81
C GLY A 109 1.29 22.31 -6.32
N LEU A 110 0.50 21.72 -7.23
CA LEU A 110 -0.51 20.70 -6.92
C LEU A 110 -0.47 19.56 -7.94
N THR A 111 -0.43 18.33 -7.45
CA THR A 111 -0.53 17.12 -8.27
C THR A 111 -1.86 16.42 -8.05
N ARG A 112 -2.45 15.94 -9.15
CA ARG A 112 -3.65 15.11 -9.15
C ARG A 112 -3.33 13.72 -9.67
N VAL A 113 -3.60 12.70 -8.86
CA VAL A 113 -3.36 11.29 -9.21
C VAL A 113 -4.68 10.53 -9.21
N ARG A 114 -5.00 9.90 -10.34
CA ARG A 114 -6.12 8.97 -10.47
C ARG A 114 -5.63 7.58 -10.07
N ILE A 115 -6.28 6.95 -9.09
CA ILE A 115 -5.83 5.72 -8.44
C ILE A 115 -6.91 4.67 -8.60
N ARG A 116 -6.57 3.53 -9.22
CA ARG A 116 -7.45 2.36 -9.26
C ARG A 116 -7.19 1.48 -8.02
N MET A 117 -8.22 1.28 -7.22
CA MET A 117 -8.18 0.41 -6.05
C MET A 117 -8.50 -1.02 -6.47
N VAL A 118 -7.46 -1.85 -6.58
CA VAL A 118 -7.53 -3.22 -7.14
C VAL A 118 -8.49 -4.11 -6.33
N ASN A 119 -8.60 -3.90 -5.02
CA ASN A 119 -9.46 -4.72 -4.17
C ASN A 119 -10.95 -4.62 -4.53
N THR A 120 -11.40 -3.51 -5.13
CA THR A 120 -12.82 -3.25 -5.42
C THR A 120 -13.09 -2.72 -6.83
N ASP A 121 -12.06 -2.62 -7.67
CA ASP A 121 -12.10 -2.01 -9.01
C ASP A 121 -12.66 -0.57 -9.03
N SER A 122 -12.58 0.13 -7.90
CA SER A 122 -13.08 1.49 -7.76
C SER A 122 -11.98 2.50 -8.04
N ILE A 123 -12.34 3.68 -8.56
CA ILE A 123 -11.39 4.75 -8.82
C ILE A 123 -11.53 5.86 -7.77
N ALA A 124 -10.40 6.32 -7.23
CA ALA A 124 -10.30 7.54 -6.45
C ALA A 124 -9.36 8.55 -7.13
N THR A 125 -9.55 9.83 -6.84
CA THR A 125 -8.65 10.89 -7.31
C THR A 125 -8.07 11.60 -6.09
N ALA A 126 -6.75 11.49 -5.89
CA ALA A 126 -6.03 12.22 -4.86
C ALA A 126 -5.51 13.54 -5.42
N THR A 127 -5.60 14.62 -4.65
CA THR A 127 -4.96 15.92 -4.96
C THR A 127 -4.14 16.34 -3.76
N PHE A 128 -2.87 16.70 -3.96
CA PHE A 128 -1.93 17.06 -2.91
C PHE A 128 -0.87 18.05 -3.42
N ALA A 129 -0.21 18.76 -2.51
CA ALA A 129 0.85 19.71 -2.84
C ALA A 129 2.12 18.98 -3.31
N THR A 130 2.79 19.55 -4.32
CA THR A 130 4.05 19.04 -4.89
C THR A 130 5.10 20.12 -5.02
#